data_AF-A0A3D5FS80-F1
#
_entry.id   AF-A0A3D5FS80-F1
#
_cell.length_a   1.000
_cell.length_b   1.000
_cell.length_c   1.000
_cell.angle_alpha   90.00
_cell.angle_beta   90.00
_cell.angle_gamma   90.00
#
_symmetry.space_group_name_H-M   'P 1'
#
loop_
_entity.id
_entity.type
_entity.pdbx_description
1 polymer ?
#
loop_
_entity_poly.entity_id
_entity_poly.type
_entity_poly.pdbx_seq_one_letter_code
_entity_poly.pdbx_strand_id
1 'polypeptide(L)'
;SFTVETKGGLVAIDLHIDKHGDASAATVEMGEATFAPAALPCSLKVKELIERPIRVGDEKLIFTGVSVGNPHCVVFREKGHPWTRQELLDLGPDLENHKIFPKRTNVQLAVPTGPHALYILIWERGAGETQASGSSSCAAASAAVRLGLVSSPVTVKAPGGTLHIDVDEDYSLTMKGPVADVFQGRFTSSFLRSVS
;
A
#
# COMPACT_ATOMS: atom_id res chain seq x y z
N SER A 1 7.49 8.39 21.38
CA SER A 1 6.14 8.24 20.81
C SER A 1 5.45 9.59 20.75
N PHE A 2 4.69 9.86 19.71
CA PHE A 2 3.83 11.04 19.58
C PHE A 2 2.63 10.71 18.69
N THR A 3 1.64 11.60 18.64
CA THR A 3 0.45 11.45 17.78
C THR A 3 0.39 12.57 16.75
N VAL A 4 -0.10 12.25 15.55
CA VAL A 4 -0.35 13.22 14.48
C VAL A 4 -1.83 13.22 14.13
N GLU A 5 -2.46 14.39 14.07
CA GLU A 5 -3.82 14.53 13.57
C GLU A 5 -3.81 14.51 12.03
N THR A 6 -4.56 13.57 11.46
CA THR A 6 -4.75 13.45 10.01
C THR A 6 -6.23 13.58 9.67
N LYS A 7 -6.55 13.68 8.37
CA LYS A 7 -7.95 13.59 7.93
C LYS A 7 -8.64 12.28 8.33
N GLY A 8 -7.87 11.22 8.56
CA GLY A 8 -8.35 9.91 8.98
C GLY A 8 -8.43 9.74 10.51
N GLY A 9 -8.08 10.77 11.29
CA GLY A 9 -8.02 10.70 12.75
C GLY A 9 -6.59 10.80 13.29
N LEU A 10 -6.45 10.57 14.59
CA LEU A 10 -5.16 10.55 15.28
C LEU A 10 -4.38 9.28 14.93
N VAL A 11 -3.11 9.45 14.59
CA VAL A 11 -2.18 8.36 14.24
C VAL A 11 -1.04 8.35 15.26
N ALA A 12 -0.83 7.23 15.93
CA ALA A 12 0.32 7.04 16.83
C ALA A 12 1.59 6.72 16.04
N ILE A 13 2.69 7.34 16.44
CA ILE A 13 4.01 7.18 15.83
C ILE A 13 5.08 6.95 16.90
N ASP A 14 5.81 5.85 16.75
CA ASP A 14 7.02 5.55 17.51
C ASP A 14 8.26 5.78 16.66
N LEU A 15 9.06 6.78 17.03
CA LEU A 15 10.30 7.12 16.35
C LEU A 15 11.46 6.32 16.95
N HIS A 16 12.24 5.68 16.09
CA HIS A 16 13.42 4.90 16.46
C HIS A 16 14.67 5.74 16.20
N ILE A 17 15.33 6.12 17.30
CA ILE A 17 16.54 6.94 17.27
C ILE A 17 17.78 6.05 17.24
N ASP A 18 18.73 6.35 16.36
CA ASP A 18 19.98 5.63 16.29
C ASP A 18 20.99 6.08 17.36
N LYS A 19 22.19 5.48 17.33
CA LYS A 19 23.27 5.80 18.28
C LYS A 19 23.83 7.22 18.14
N HIS A 20 23.52 7.91 17.04
CA HIS A 20 23.97 9.27 16.74
C HIS A 20 22.93 10.32 17.17
N GLY A 21 21.73 9.89 17.57
CA GLY A 21 20.64 10.79 17.95
C GLY A 21 19.70 11.12 16.80
N ASP A 22 19.87 10.48 15.64
CA ASP A 22 19.09 10.74 14.44
C ASP A 22 17.91 9.76 14.31
N ALA A 23 16.82 10.22 13.71
CA ALA A 23 15.69 9.37 13.36
C ALA A 23 16.08 8.39 12.26
N SER A 24 16.07 7.09 12.58
CA SER A 24 16.48 6.03 11.64
C SER A 24 15.31 5.20 11.12
N ALA A 25 14.23 5.11 11.88
CA ALA A 25 13.00 4.45 11.47
C ALA A 25 11.81 5.02 12.23
N ALA A 26 10.60 4.79 11.70
CA ALA A 26 9.36 5.06 12.38
C ALA A 26 8.46 3.83 12.33
N THR A 27 7.77 3.56 13.44
CA THR A 27 6.62 2.67 13.50
C THR A 27 5.36 3.52 13.55
N VAL A 28 4.38 3.21 12.72
CA VAL A 28 3.16 4.00 12.50
C VAL A 28 1.96 3.09 12.61
N GLU A 29 0.96 3.49 13.38
CA GLU A 29 -0.36 2.86 13.40
C GLU A 29 -1.12 3.21 12.11
N MET A 30 -1.53 2.19 11.35
CA MET A 30 -2.12 2.36 10.02
C MET A 30 -3.64 2.15 9.99
N GLY A 31 -4.26 1.96 11.16
CA GLY A 31 -5.67 1.64 11.31
C GLY A 31 -5.98 0.18 10.95
N GLU A 32 -7.23 -0.09 10.59
CA GLU A 32 -7.73 -1.44 10.29
C GLU A 32 -7.89 -1.63 8.77
N ALA A 33 -7.44 -2.77 8.25
CA ALA A 33 -7.73 -3.18 6.87
C ALA A 33 -9.11 -3.81 6.75
N THR A 34 -9.87 -3.40 5.74
CA THR A 34 -11.19 -3.98 5.43
C THR A 34 -11.30 -4.44 3.98
N PHE A 35 -12.03 -5.52 3.76
CA PHE A 35 -12.28 -6.13 2.45
C PHE A 35 -13.69 -5.84 1.92
N ALA A 36 -14.44 -4.99 2.62
CA ALA A 36 -15.81 -4.65 2.26
C ALA A 36 -15.86 -3.78 0.99
N PRO A 37 -16.69 -4.10 -0.03
CA PRO A 37 -16.77 -3.30 -1.25
C PRO A 37 -17.05 -1.82 -1.05
N ALA A 38 -17.88 -1.48 -0.05
CA ALA A 38 -18.28 -0.11 0.26
C ALA A 38 -17.10 0.76 0.71
N ALA A 39 -16.05 0.17 1.29
CA ALA A 39 -14.87 0.89 1.78
C ALA A 39 -13.88 1.25 0.66
N LEU A 40 -13.94 0.57 -0.49
CA LEU A 40 -13.13 0.84 -1.70
C LEU A 40 -13.89 1.65 -2.78
N PRO A 41 -15.08 2.16 -2.44
CA PRO A 41 -16.16 2.44 -3.39
C PRO A 41 -16.33 1.48 -4.57
N CYS A 42 -16.26 0.17 -4.36
CA CYS A 42 -16.41 -0.82 -5.43
C CYS A 42 -17.89 -1.10 -5.77
N SER A 43 -18.22 -1.20 -7.06
CA SER A 43 -19.60 -1.41 -7.53
C SER A 43 -20.07 -2.88 -7.52
N LEU A 44 -19.21 -3.83 -7.15
CA LEU A 44 -19.57 -5.25 -7.10
C LEU A 44 -20.52 -5.53 -5.93
N LYS A 45 -21.60 -6.25 -6.19
CA LYS A 45 -22.60 -6.66 -5.19
C LYS A 45 -22.18 -7.98 -4.52
N VAL A 46 -21.14 -7.92 -3.71
CA VAL A 46 -20.59 -9.07 -2.95
C VAL A 46 -20.41 -8.69 -1.48
N LYS A 47 -20.24 -9.68 -0.60
CA LYS A 47 -19.97 -9.41 0.82
C LYS A 47 -18.55 -8.88 1.04
N GLU A 48 -17.57 -9.51 0.39
CA GLU A 48 -16.16 -9.16 0.49
C GLU A 48 -15.50 -9.22 -0.91
N LEU A 49 -14.45 -8.42 -1.10
CA LEU A 49 -13.63 -8.39 -2.31
C LEU A 49 -12.44 -9.35 -2.20
N ILE A 50 -12.69 -10.63 -1.88
CA ILE A 50 -11.64 -11.66 -1.79
C ILE A 50 -11.61 -12.49 -3.07
N GLU A 51 -10.47 -12.55 -3.76
CA GLU A 51 -10.29 -13.33 -5.00
C GLU A 51 -11.44 -13.16 -6.01
N ARG A 52 -11.77 -11.90 -6.31
CA ARG A 52 -12.81 -11.58 -7.30
C ARG A 52 -12.20 -11.55 -8.71
N PRO A 53 -12.90 -12.04 -9.74
CA PRO A 53 -12.42 -11.92 -11.11
C PRO A 53 -12.51 -10.47 -11.59
N ILE A 54 -11.52 -10.04 -12.37
CA ILE A 54 -11.49 -8.76 -13.07
C ILE A 54 -10.93 -8.96 -14.46
N ARG A 55 -11.47 -8.25 -15.45
CA ARG A 55 -11.03 -8.35 -16.85
C ARG A 55 -10.47 -7.01 -17.30
N VAL A 56 -9.25 -7.03 -17.82
CA VAL A 56 -8.54 -5.86 -18.34
C VAL A 56 -8.14 -6.18 -19.78
N GLY A 57 -8.79 -5.55 -20.75
CA GLY A 57 -8.70 -5.98 -22.14
C GLY A 57 -9.09 -7.46 -22.30
N ASP A 58 -8.13 -8.28 -22.76
CA ASP A 58 -8.29 -9.73 -22.89
C ASP A 58 -7.76 -10.54 -21.70
N GLU A 59 -7.04 -9.89 -20.78
CA GLU A 59 -6.50 -10.52 -19.59
C GLU A 59 -7.60 -10.80 -18.55
N LYS A 60 -7.59 -12.02 -18.01
CA LYS A 60 -8.44 -12.42 -16.88
C LYS A 60 -7.56 -12.51 -15.65
N LEU A 61 -7.79 -11.61 -14.70
CA LEU A 61 -7.06 -11.55 -13.45
C LEU A 61 -7.98 -11.87 -12.27
N ILE A 62 -7.36 -12.19 -11.15
CA ILE A 62 -8.02 -12.34 -9.86
C ILE A 62 -7.44 -11.28 -8.94
N PHE A 63 -8.30 -10.47 -8.32
CA PHE A 63 -7.88 -9.44 -7.40
C PHE A 63 -8.49 -9.63 -6.02
N THR A 64 -7.79 -9.11 -5.02
CA THR A 64 -8.33 -8.87 -3.67
C THR A 64 -8.37 -7.37 -3.42
N GLY A 65 -9.55 -6.86 -3.06
CA GLY A 65 -9.77 -5.47 -2.72
C GLY A 65 -9.56 -5.23 -1.23
N VAL A 66 -8.71 -4.28 -0.88
CA VAL A 66 -8.46 -3.85 0.50
C VAL A 66 -8.62 -2.34 0.64
N SER A 67 -9.20 -1.87 1.73
CA SER A 67 -9.13 -0.46 2.13
C SER A 67 -8.41 -0.35 3.45
N VAL A 68 -7.45 0.57 3.51
CA VAL A 68 -6.72 0.98 4.73
C VAL A 68 -6.96 2.48 4.99
N GLY A 69 -8.18 2.95 4.66
CA GLY A 69 -8.56 4.37 4.58
C GLY A 69 -8.59 4.91 3.14
N ASN A 70 -7.95 4.22 2.20
CA ASN A 70 -8.02 4.46 0.75
C ASN A 70 -8.10 3.13 -0.02
N PRO A 71 -8.61 3.11 -1.29
CA PRO A 71 -8.86 1.88 -2.02
C PRO A 71 -7.59 1.25 -2.63
N HIS A 72 -7.46 -0.07 -2.50
CA HIS A 72 -6.38 -0.88 -3.07
C HIS A 72 -6.91 -2.12 -3.80
N CYS A 73 -6.38 -2.37 -4.99
CA CYS A 73 -6.63 -3.55 -5.81
C CYS A 73 -5.33 -4.36 -5.90
N VAL A 74 -5.26 -5.47 -5.18
CA VAL A 74 -4.07 -6.32 -5.12
C VAL A 74 -4.26 -7.53 -6.01
N VAL A 75 -3.34 -7.74 -6.95
CA VAL A 75 -3.33 -8.89 -7.87
C VAL A 75 -2.09 -9.74 -7.56
N PHE A 76 -2.30 -11.03 -7.29
CA PHE A 76 -1.23 -11.93 -6.91
C PHE A 76 -0.78 -12.82 -8.07
N ARG A 77 0.51 -13.16 -8.06
CA ARG A 77 1.09 -14.33 -8.75
C ARG A 77 1.59 -15.34 -7.74
N GLU A 78 1.76 -16.57 -8.20
CA GLU A 78 2.40 -17.61 -7.41
C GLU A 78 3.87 -17.31 -7.16
N LYS A 79 4.40 -17.83 -6.04
CA LYS A 79 5.82 -17.75 -5.70
C LYS A 79 6.68 -18.25 -6.87
N GLY A 80 7.73 -17.50 -7.19
CA GLY A 80 8.64 -17.81 -8.31
C GLY A 80 8.26 -17.19 -9.65
N HIS A 81 7.10 -16.53 -9.74
CA HIS A 81 6.64 -15.84 -10.95
C HIS A 81 6.53 -14.33 -10.69
N PRO A 82 7.66 -13.59 -10.69
CA PRO A 82 7.64 -12.17 -10.41
C PRO A 82 6.88 -11.40 -11.49
N TRP A 83 6.25 -10.30 -11.08
CA TRP A 83 5.76 -9.29 -12.00
C TRP A 83 6.92 -8.46 -12.54
N THR A 84 6.80 -8.04 -13.80
CA THR A 84 7.71 -7.13 -14.46
C THR A 84 7.18 -5.71 -14.40
N ARG A 85 8.08 -4.73 -14.53
CA ARG A 85 7.70 -3.32 -14.65
C ARG A 85 6.79 -3.06 -15.85
N GLN A 86 7.03 -3.74 -16.98
CA GLN A 86 6.19 -3.57 -18.17
C GLN A 86 4.75 -3.98 -17.89
N GLU A 87 4.53 -5.12 -17.22
CA GLU A 87 3.17 -5.56 -16.82
C GLU A 87 2.49 -4.56 -15.88
N LEU A 88 3.23 -3.90 -15.00
CA LEU A 88 2.68 -2.80 -14.18
C LEU A 88 2.22 -1.63 -15.05
N LEU A 89 3.04 -1.23 -16.02
CA LEU A 89 2.72 -0.12 -16.92
C LEU A 89 1.53 -0.44 -17.83
N ASP A 90 1.37 -1.71 -18.21
CA ASP A 90 0.27 -2.17 -19.06
C ASP A 90 -1.04 -2.31 -18.26
N LEU A 91 -0.99 -2.92 -17.07
CA LEU A 91 -2.19 -3.22 -16.27
C LEU A 91 -2.60 -2.10 -15.32
N GLY A 92 -1.64 -1.33 -14.81
CA GLY A 92 -1.84 -0.31 -13.78
C GLY A 92 -2.91 0.73 -14.13
N PRO A 93 -2.79 1.44 -15.27
CA PRO A 93 -3.78 2.44 -15.68
C PRO A 93 -5.19 1.87 -15.83
N ASP A 94 -5.30 0.67 -16.40
CA ASP A 94 -6.59 0.02 -16.66
C ASP A 94 -7.25 -0.48 -15.39
N LEU A 95 -6.47 -1.02 -14.44
CA LEU A 95 -6.95 -1.42 -13.13
C LEU A 95 -7.32 -0.21 -12.26
N GLU A 96 -6.52 0.86 -12.28
CA GLU A 96 -6.81 2.11 -11.57
C GLU A 96 -8.18 2.66 -12.01
N ASN A 97 -8.42 2.70 -13.33
CA ASN A 97 -9.61 3.30 -13.92
C ASN A 97 -10.72 2.28 -14.22
N HIS A 98 -10.59 1.05 -13.73
CA HIS A 98 -11.54 -0.02 -14.05
C HIS A 98 -12.95 0.37 -13.57
N LYS A 99 -13.96 0.12 -14.39
CA LYS A 99 -15.36 0.54 -14.17
C LYS A 99 -15.97 0.14 -12.82
N ILE A 100 -15.43 -0.91 -12.18
CA ILE A 100 -15.89 -1.36 -10.86
C ILE A 100 -15.38 -0.49 -9.72
N PHE A 101 -14.42 0.41 -9.97
CA PHE A 101 -13.88 1.37 -9.02
C PHE A 101 -14.25 2.81 -9.45
N PRO A 102 -15.50 3.26 -9.26
CA PRO A 102 -15.96 4.62 -9.60
C PRO A 102 -15.06 5.77 -9.09
N LYS A 103 -14.39 5.58 -7.94
CA LYS A 103 -13.46 6.56 -7.37
C LYS A 103 -11.99 6.24 -7.62
N ARG A 104 -11.73 5.36 -8.60
CA ARG A 104 -10.43 4.75 -8.94
C ARG A 104 -9.83 3.99 -7.75
N THR A 105 -8.73 3.28 -7.98
CA THR A 105 -8.03 2.52 -6.93
C THR A 105 -6.52 2.62 -7.09
N ASN A 106 -5.78 2.47 -5.99
CA ASN A 106 -4.38 2.09 -6.08
C ASN A 106 -4.29 0.62 -6.52
N VAL A 107 -3.21 0.24 -7.18
CA VAL A 107 -3.00 -1.10 -7.72
C VAL A 107 -1.65 -1.64 -7.25
N GLN A 108 -1.66 -2.88 -6.77
CA GLN A 108 -0.46 -3.60 -6.35
C GLN A 108 -0.37 -4.91 -7.11
N LEU A 109 0.70 -5.10 -7.85
CA LEU A 109 1.05 -6.40 -8.42
C LEU A 109 2.01 -7.09 -7.44
N ALA A 110 1.54 -8.15 -6.79
CA ALA A 110 2.21 -8.77 -5.65
C ALA A 110 2.64 -10.21 -5.97
N VAL A 111 3.76 -10.63 -5.38
CA VAL A 111 4.24 -12.02 -5.42
C VAL A 111 4.80 -12.41 -4.05
N PRO A 112 4.36 -13.55 -3.47
CA PRO A 112 5.02 -14.10 -2.30
C PRO A 112 6.45 -14.53 -2.60
N THR A 113 7.38 -14.15 -1.73
CA THR A 113 8.80 -14.48 -1.84
C THR A 113 9.27 -15.40 -0.72
N GLY A 114 8.46 -15.56 0.33
CA GLY A 114 8.71 -16.43 1.46
C GLY A 114 7.48 -16.50 2.38
N PRO A 115 7.53 -17.27 3.47
CA PRO A 115 6.41 -17.45 4.38
C PRO A 115 5.98 -16.16 5.09
N HIS A 116 6.86 -15.16 5.16
CA HIS A 116 6.62 -13.87 5.81
C HIS A 116 7.04 -12.70 4.90
N ALA A 117 7.04 -12.88 3.58
CA ALA A 117 7.62 -11.90 2.68
C ALA A 117 6.93 -11.78 1.32
N LEU A 118 6.74 -10.54 0.87
CA LEU A 118 6.18 -10.18 -0.43
C LEU A 118 7.15 -9.28 -1.21
N TYR A 119 7.10 -9.36 -2.53
CA TYR A 119 7.57 -8.30 -3.41
C TYR A 119 6.37 -7.68 -4.12
N ILE A 120 6.32 -6.35 -4.20
CA ILE A 120 5.25 -5.60 -4.84
C ILE A 120 5.76 -4.58 -5.84
N LEU A 121 4.98 -4.38 -6.90
CA LEU A 121 5.05 -3.22 -7.79
C LEU A 121 3.80 -2.36 -7.56
N ILE A 122 3.95 -1.04 -7.60
CA ILE A 122 2.92 -0.10 -7.13
C ILE A 122 2.55 0.87 -8.25
N TRP A 123 1.25 0.93 -8.54
CA TRP A 123 0.65 1.99 -9.34
C TRP A 123 -0.35 2.76 -8.47
N GLU A 124 -0.05 4.03 -8.21
CA GLU A 124 -0.86 4.89 -7.37
C GLU A 124 -1.89 5.70 -8.14
N ARG A 125 -3.08 5.79 -7.55
CA ARG A 125 -4.20 6.54 -8.09
C ARG A 125 -3.82 8.00 -8.32
N GLY A 126 -3.84 8.44 -9.57
CA GLY A 126 -3.53 9.81 -9.99
C GLY A 126 -2.04 10.17 -9.98
N ALA A 127 -1.14 9.24 -9.63
CA ALA A 127 0.31 9.48 -9.60
C ALA A 127 1.08 8.54 -10.54
N GLY A 128 0.53 7.36 -10.87
CA GLY A 128 1.18 6.36 -11.71
C GLY A 128 2.15 5.47 -10.93
N GLU A 129 3.19 4.97 -11.60
CA GLU A 129 4.21 4.13 -10.96
C GLU A 129 4.92 4.88 -9.82
N THR A 130 4.94 4.28 -8.63
CA THR A 130 5.71 4.78 -7.48
C THR A 130 6.64 3.70 -6.95
N GLN A 131 7.74 4.12 -6.32
CA GLN A 131 8.76 3.19 -5.84
C GLN A 131 8.43 2.63 -4.45
N ALA A 132 7.67 3.35 -3.63
CA ALA A 132 7.28 2.94 -2.29
C ALA A 132 5.98 3.64 -1.87
N SER A 133 5.16 2.95 -1.08
CA SER A 133 3.90 3.47 -0.57
C SER A 133 3.46 2.67 0.67
N GLY A 134 3.31 3.35 1.80
CA GLY A 134 2.99 2.71 3.07
C GLY A 134 1.62 2.02 3.05
N SER A 135 0.58 2.71 2.56
CA SER A 135 -0.76 2.15 2.47
C SER A 135 -0.83 0.98 1.47
N SER A 136 -0.08 1.06 0.36
CA SER A 136 0.02 -0.04 -0.61
C SER A 136 0.67 -1.29 -0.01
N SER A 137 1.75 -1.13 0.75
CA SER A 137 2.39 -2.24 1.45
C SER A 137 1.48 -2.86 2.50
N CYS A 138 0.75 -2.05 3.26
CA CYS A 138 -0.23 -2.52 4.23
C CYS A 138 -1.36 -3.31 3.57
N ALA A 139 -1.93 -2.79 2.48
CA ALA A 139 -2.98 -3.46 1.72
C ALA A 139 -2.52 -4.81 1.16
N ALA A 140 -1.33 -4.87 0.55
CA ALA A 140 -0.77 -6.10 0.00
C ALA A 140 -0.47 -7.15 1.08
N ALA A 141 0.10 -6.73 2.21
CA ALA A 141 0.33 -7.61 3.36
C ALA A 141 -0.99 -8.18 3.92
N SER A 142 -1.99 -7.31 4.14
CA SER A 142 -3.31 -7.71 4.64
C SER A 142 -3.99 -8.70 3.72
N ALA A 143 -3.98 -8.45 2.40
CA ALA A 143 -4.52 -9.37 1.42
C ALA A 143 -3.79 -10.72 1.43
N ALA A 144 -2.45 -10.72 1.49
CA ALA A 144 -1.68 -11.97 1.50
C ALA A 144 -1.92 -12.80 2.78
N VAL A 145 -2.03 -12.15 3.95
CA VAL A 145 -2.39 -12.80 5.22
C VAL A 145 -3.81 -13.36 5.16
N ARG A 146 -4.77 -12.58 4.65
CA ARG A 146 -6.17 -13.01 4.47
C ARG A 146 -6.30 -14.25 3.60
N LEU A 147 -5.45 -14.37 2.58
CA LEU A 147 -5.43 -15.50 1.65
C LEU A 147 -4.56 -16.68 2.13
N GLY A 148 -3.89 -16.56 3.26
CA GLY A 148 -2.96 -17.59 3.76
C GLY A 148 -1.71 -17.77 2.89
N LEU A 149 -1.35 -16.77 2.08
CA LEU A 149 -0.16 -16.81 1.23
C LEU A 149 1.13 -16.53 2.01
N VAL A 150 1.01 -15.76 3.10
CA VAL A 150 2.06 -15.43 4.06
C VAL A 150 1.47 -15.31 5.46
N SER A 151 2.32 -15.34 6.47
CA SER A 151 1.96 -15.09 7.87
C SER A 151 2.48 -13.74 8.34
N SER A 152 1.74 -13.07 9.23
CA SER A 152 2.21 -11.87 9.94
C SER A 152 3.34 -12.24 10.92
N PRO A 153 4.33 -11.36 11.17
CA PRO A 153 4.57 -10.08 10.50
C PRO A 153 5.13 -10.28 9.08
N VAL A 154 4.80 -9.37 8.18
CA VAL A 154 5.12 -9.44 6.75
C VAL A 154 6.21 -8.42 6.38
N THR A 155 7.29 -8.89 5.79
CA THR A 155 8.29 -8.03 5.13
C THR A 155 7.85 -7.76 3.70
N VAL A 156 7.48 -6.51 3.40
CA VAL A 156 7.06 -6.09 2.07
C VAL A 156 8.19 -5.33 1.39
N LYS A 157 8.71 -5.89 0.30
CA LYS A 157 9.73 -5.25 -0.54
C LYS A 157 9.07 -4.59 -1.74
N ALA A 158 9.47 -3.35 -2.01
CA ALA A 158 9.15 -2.59 -3.22
C ALA A 158 10.45 -2.04 -3.82
N PRO A 159 10.45 -1.54 -5.07
CA PRO A 159 11.63 -0.95 -5.69
C PRO A 159 12.35 0.12 -4.83
N GLY A 160 11.58 0.94 -4.13
CA GLY A 160 12.07 2.05 -3.31
C GLY A 160 12.46 1.68 -1.88
N GLY A 161 12.27 0.44 -1.44
CA GLY A 161 12.66 0.03 -0.09
C GLY A 161 11.85 -1.13 0.48
N THR A 162 12.09 -1.38 1.76
CA THR A 162 11.45 -2.45 2.52
C THR A 162 10.68 -1.87 3.69
N LEU A 163 9.46 -2.36 3.89
CA LEU A 163 8.61 -2.06 5.04
C LEU A 163 8.27 -3.36 5.77
N HIS A 164 8.11 -3.28 7.08
CA HIS A 164 7.64 -4.38 7.92
C HIS A 164 6.22 -4.06 8.37
N ILE A 165 5.28 -4.91 8.02
CA ILE A 165 3.86 -4.74 8.32
C ILE A 165 3.47 -5.82 9.31
N ASP A 166 2.99 -5.40 10.47
CA ASP A 166 2.25 -6.25 11.38
C ASP A 166 0.76 -6.17 11.03
N VAL A 167 0.15 -7.34 10.85
CA VAL A 167 -1.28 -7.53 10.60
C VAL A 167 -1.80 -8.39 11.74
N ASP A 168 -2.61 -7.81 12.61
CA ASP A 168 -3.22 -8.51 13.74
C ASP A 168 -4.43 -9.35 13.27
N GLU A 169 -4.99 -10.18 14.17
CA GLU A 169 -6.11 -11.07 13.87
C GLU A 169 -7.38 -10.31 13.43
N ASP A 170 -7.58 -9.11 13.96
CA ASP A 170 -8.68 -8.20 13.60
C ASP A 170 -8.35 -7.29 12.39
N TYR A 171 -7.19 -7.48 11.77
CA TYR A 171 -6.64 -6.65 10.71
C TYR A 171 -6.27 -5.22 11.11
N SER A 172 -6.05 -4.96 12.41
CA SER A 172 -5.31 -3.78 12.86
C SER A 172 -3.87 -3.84 12.34
N LEU A 173 -3.37 -2.70 11.89
CA LEU A 173 -2.11 -2.60 11.15
C LEU A 173 -1.10 -1.70 11.85
N THR A 174 0.13 -2.21 11.96
CA THR A 174 1.29 -1.40 12.34
C THR A 174 2.36 -1.52 11.26
N MET A 175 2.89 -0.40 10.80
CA MET A 175 3.93 -0.35 9.76
C MET A 175 5.21 0.22 10.32
N LYS A 176 6.33 -0.48 10.12
CA LYS A 176 7.67 0.02 10.40
C LYS A 176 8.47 0.21 9.11
N GLY A 177 9.09 1.38 8.97
CA GLY A 177 9.94 1.72 7.83
C GLY A 177 11.11 2.62 8.19
N PRO A 178 12.18 2.65 7.37
CA PRO A 178 13.33 3.53 7.57
C PRO A 178 12.96 5.00 7.30
N VAL A 179 13.67 5.91 7.96
CA VAL A 179 13.59 7.35 7.74
C VAL A 179 15.01 7.88 7.60
N ALA A 180 15.21 8.87 6.73
CA ALA A 180 16.50 9.55 6.56
C ALA A 180 16.27 11.04 6.32
N ASP A 181 16.99 11.89 7.05
CA ASP A 181 17.11 13.31 6.70
C ASP A 181 18.09 13.45 5.53
N VAL A 182 17.72 14.22 4.51
CA VAL A 182 18.50 14.38 3.27
C VAL A 182 19.03 15.80 3.14
N PHE A 183 18.19 16.79 3.41
CA PHE A 183 18.57 18.20 3.33
C PHE A 183 17.63 19.09 4.15
N GLN A 184 18.15 20.25 4.56
CA GLN A 184 17.36 21.32 5.16
C GLN A 184 17.58 22.61 4.39
N GLY A 185 16.53 23.41 4.20
CA GLY A 185 16.58 24.65 3.43
C GLY A 185 15.48 25.63 3.80
N ARG A 186 15.57 26.86 3.29
CA ARG A 186 14.57 27.92 3.52
C ARG A 186 14.18 28.60 2.22
N PHE A 187 12.88 28.76 1.98
CA PHE A 187 12.37 29.56 0.88
C PHE A 187 12.48 31.06 1.15
N THR A 188 12.72 31.84 0.09
CA THR A 188 12.75 33.31 0.17
C THR A 188 11.35 33.87 0.32
N SER A 189 11.25 35.04 0.97
CA SER A 189 9.94 35.70 1.17
C SER A 189 9.29 36.15 -0.15
N SER A 190 10.08 36.46 -1.19
CA SER A 190 9.55 36.79 -2.51
C SER A 190 8.89 35.59 -3.19
N PHE A 191 9.48 34.40 -3.10
CA PHE A 191 8.90 33.17 -3.65
C PHE A 191 7.59 32.80 -2.94
N LEU A 192 7.56 32.88 -1.60
CA LEU A 192 6.34 32.57 -0.85
C LEU A 192 5.17 33.48 -1.25
N ARG A 193 5.43 34.76 -1.57
CA ARG A 193 4.43 35.71 -2.08
C ARG A 193 3.91 35.38 -3.50
N SER A 194 4.61 34.57 -4.29
CA SER A 194 4.16 34.19 -5.63
C SER A 194 3.31 32.92 -5.67
N VAL A 195 3.24 32.17 -4.57
CA VAL A 195 2.49 30.90 -4.45
C VAL A 195 1.35 30.96 -3.42
N SER A 196 1.14 32.13 -2.81
CA SER A 196 -0.01 32.43 -1.95
C SER A 196 -1.11 33.09 -2.77
#